data_AF-A0A800K2H4-F1
#
_entry.id   AF-A0A800K2H4-F1
#
_cell.length_a   1.000
_cell.length_b   1.000
_cell.length_c   1.000
_cell.angle_alpha   90.00
_cell.angle_beta   90.00
_cell.angle_gamma   90.00
#
_symmetry.space_group_name_H-M   'P 1'
#
loop_
_entity.id
_entity.type
_entity.pdbx_description
1 polymer ?
#
loop_
_entity_poly.entity_id
_entity_poly.type
_entity_poly.pdbx_seq_one_letter_code
_entity_poly.pdbx_strand_id
1 'polypeptide(L)' 'MHHIQENISLKRYNTFGIDANARYFCEVRSKEDLISLMGSGFLKKNFTIF' A
#
# COMPACT_ATOMS: atom_id res chain seq x y z
N MET A 1 2.91 -0.25 13.17
CA MET A 1 1.52 -0.74 12.94
C MET A 1 1.10 -0.23 11.58
N HIS A 2 0.82 -1.10 10.61
CA HIS A 2 0.56 -0.69 9.22
C HIS A 2 -0.94 -0.51 9.04
N HIS A 3 -1.36 0.66 8.56
CA HIS A 3 -2.75 0.95 8.27
C HIS A 3 -2.99 0.87 6.76
N ILE A 4 -3.59 -0.24 6.32
CA ILE A 4 -3.91 -0.47 4.92
C ILE A 4 -5.25 0.20 4.61
N GLN A 5 -5.23 1.13 3.69
CA GLN A 5 -6.38 1.83 3.14
C GLN A 5 -6.79 1.17 1.83
N GLU A 6 -8.09 1.01 1.58
CA GLU A 6 -8.62 0.40 0.37
C GLU A 6 -9.28 1.45 -0.53
N ASN A 7 -9.16 1.27 -1.84
CA ASN A 7 -9.80 2.11 -2.87
C ASN A 7 -9.58 3.62 -2.68
N ILE A 8 -8.33 4.03 -2.48
CA ILE A 8 -7.97 5.45 -2.27
C ILE A 8 -7.51 6.11 -3.58
N SER A 9 -7.92 7.36 -3.79
CA SER A 9 -7.41 8.17 -4.89
C SER A 9 -5.97 8.61 -4.64
N LEU A 10 -5.10 8.28 -5.60
CA LEU A 10 -3.70 8.66 -5.66
C LEU A 10 -3.50 10.08 -6.16
N LYS A 11 -4.56 10.82 -6.49
CA LYS A 11 -4.48 12.17 -7.09
C LYS A 11 -3.70 13.16 -6.22
N ARG A 12 -3.84 13.08 -4.89
CA ARG A 12 -3.08 13.90 -3.93
C ARG A 12 -1.65 13.39 -3.67
N TYR A 13 -1.34 12.18 -4.13
CA TYR A 13 -0.08 11.49 -3.90
C TYR A 13 0.81 11.47 -5.17
N ASN A 14 0.37 12.09 -6.26
CA ASN A 14 1.18 12.23 -7.48
C ASN A 14 1.21 13.68 -7.98
N THR A 15 2.37 14.12 -8.47
CA THR A 15 2.59 15.50 -8.95
C THR A 15 1.98 15.77 -10.33
N PHE A 16 1.58 14.72 -11.05
CA PHE A 16 0.94 14.82 -12.36
C PHE A 16 -0.56 15.15 -12.27
N GLY A 17 -1.16 15.07 -11.07
CA GLY A 17 -2.59 15.28 -10.87
C GLY A 17 -3.47 14.19 -11.47
N ILE A 18 -2.91 13.01 -11.74
CA ILE A 18 -3.61 11.87 -12.34
C ILE A 18 -4.64 11.34 -11.34
N ASP A 19 -5.87 11.17 -11.81
CA ASP A 19 -6.93 10.54 -11.04
C ASP A 19 -6.88 9.02 -11.22
N ALA A 20 -6.06 8.37 -10.38
CA ALA A 20 -5.92 6.92 -10.32
C ALA A 20 -6.28 6.44 -8.92
N ASN A 21 -6.96 5.31 -8.82
CA ASN A 21 -7.29 4.69 -7.53
C ASN A 21 -6.38 3.50 -7.24
N ALA A 22 -5.80 3.47 -6.05
CA ALA A 22 -5.11 2.30 -5.54
C ALA A 22 -6.10 1.36 -4.85
N ARG A 23 -6.06 0.07 -5.23
CA ARG A 23 -6.86 -0.97 -4.54
C ARG A 23 -6.45 -1.10 -3.07
N TYR A 24 -5.15 -1.04 -2.79
CA TYR A 24 -4.57 -1.04 -1.45
C TYR A 24 -3.47 0.03 -1.37
N PHE A 25 -3.44 0.78 -0.28
CA PHE A 25 -2.43 1.81 0.00
C PHE A 25 -2.03 1.78 1.47
N CYS A 26 -0.74 1.87 1.76
CA CYS A 26 -0.24 1.96 3.12
C CYS A 26 0.99 2.86 3.15
N GLU A 27 1.08 3.71 4.18
CA GLU A 27 2.31 4.45 4.46
C GLU A 27 3.24 3.59 5.33
N VAL A 28 4.51 3.55 4.97
CA VAL A 28 5.57 2.87 5.73
C VAL A 28 6.56 3.95 6.16
N ARG A 29 6.76 4.11 7.48
CA ARG A 29 7.60 5.17 8.05
C ARG A 29 8.90 4.66 8.66
N SER A 30 9.04 3.35 8.78
CA SER A 30 10.19 2.69 9.40
C SER A 30 10.51 1.37 8.71
N LYS A 31 11.72 0.84 8.94
CA LYS A 31 12.11 -0.47 8.42
C LYS A 31 11.30 -1.58 9.08
N GLU A 32 11.04 -1.43 10.37
CA GLU A 32 10.22 -2.34 11.18
C GLU A 32 8.82 -2.43 10.60
N ASP A 33 8.30 -1.30 10.08
CA ASP A 33 7.00 -1.31 9.43
C ASP A 33 6.97 -2.16 8.15
N LEU A 34 8.03 -2.08 7.34
CA LEU A 34 8.13 -2.91 6.15
C LEU A 34 8.24 -4.39 6.51
N ILE A 35 9.07 -4.74 7.50
CA ILE A 35 9.27 -6.13 7.93
C ILE A 35 7.97 -6.74 8.45
N SER A 36 7.24 -6.02 9.30
CA SER A 36 5.97 -6.49 9.84
C SER A 36 4.90 -6.61 8.73
N LEU A 37 4.86 -5.70 7.75
CA LEU A 37 3.98 -5.82 6.59
C LEU A 37 4.28 -7.08 5.77
N MET A 38 5.56 -7.38 5.50
CA MET A 38 5.97 -8.60 4.80
C MET A 38 5.64 -9.87 5.59
N GLY A 39 5.77 -9.83 6.92
CA GLY A 39 5.45 -10.94 7.82
C GLY A 39 3.95 -11.20 7.97
N SER A 40 3.09 -10.19 7.79
CA SER A 40 1.63 -10.31 7.95
C SER A 40 0.95 -11.27 6.97
N GLY A 41 1.64 -11.72 5.92
CA GLY A 41 1.07 -12.54 4.85
C GLY A 41 0.14 -11.77 3.90
N PHE A 42 -0.12 -10.47 4.15
CA PHE A 42 -0.98 -9.63 3.33
C PHE A 42 -0.53 -9.59 1.87
N LEU A 43 0.78 -9.46 1.64
CA LEU A 43 1.36 -9.40 0.30
C LEU A 43 1.13 -10.70 -0.47
N LYS A 44 1.36 -11.86 0.16
CA LYS A 44 1.16 -13.18 -0.47
C LYS A 44 -0.30 -13.45 -0.84
N LYS A 45 -1.24 -12.90 -0.07
CA LYS A 45 -2.68 -13.10 -0.29
C LYS A 45 -3.24 -12.22 -1.41
N ASN A 46 -2.76 -10.97 -1.51
CA ASN A 46 -3.36 -9.96 -2.40
C ASN A 46 -2.52 -9.66 -3.65
N PHE A 47 -1.24 -10.05 -3.65
CA PHE A 47 -0.33 -9.90 -4.79
C PHE A 47 0.16 -11.29 -5.20
N THR A 48 -0.65 -12.00 -5.99
CA THR A 48 -0.18 -13.16 -6.74
C THR A 48 0.54 -12.66 -7.97
N ILE A 49 1.88 -12.64 -7.93
CA ILE A 49 2.69 -12.50 -9.14
C ILE A 49 3.00 -13.94 -9.56
N PHE A 50 2.45 -14.35 -10.71
CA PHE A 50 2.78 -15.62 -11.36
C PHE A 50 4.20 -15.60 -11.91
#